data_AF-A0A1S8D0J4-F1
#
_entry.id   AF-A0A1S8D0J4-F1
#
_cell.length_a   1.000
_cell.length_b   1.000
_cell.length_c   1.000
_cell.angle_alpha   90.00
_cell.angle_beta   90.00
_cell.angle_gamma   90.00
#
_symmetry.space_group_name_H-M   'P 1'
#
loop_
_entity.id
_entity.type
_entity.pdbx_description
1 polymer ?
#
loop_
_entity_poly.entity_id
_entity_poly.type
_entity_poly.pdbx_seq_one_letter_code
_entity_poly.pdbx_strand_id
1 'polypeptide(L)'
;MVRSPRDGERAVTRSALRLAAALLPLTLPGCAVWSFMLGSPRIHDLRFESIEVTDLRDHPEFWSASDRLPSQPMPTLLVRFSTAHDLAAIYADGGHTIFADLSICTEGRFDENRLLTGDTFVYDEQGYVMNTLGRPPSQQRRADGLIVSYFFPDIVSQAGKYSVGLEPDPRYVTRDLRRDPADLCFHLLGGTMAFTSYTSNTAIIPAEALRAAFARRRVP
;
A
#
# COMPACT_ATOMS: atom_id res chain seq x y z
N MET A 1 -38.70 33.14 -88.61
CA MET A 1 -37.35 32.61 -88.32
C MET A 1 -37.53 31.21 -87.76
N VAL A 2 -37.42 30.15 -88.58
CA VAL A 2 -36.19 29.54 -89.12
C VAL A 2 -35.38 28.81 -88.02
N ARG A 3 -35.38 27.47 -88.17
CA ARG A 3 -34.46 26.41 -87.69
C ARG A 3 -34.60 25.83 -86.27
N SER A 4 -35.19 24.64 -86.29
CA SER A 4 -34.93 23.45 -85.46
C SER A 4 -33.49 22.90 -85.65
N PRO A 5 -33.13 21.71 -85.14
CA PRO A 5 -32.61 21.37 -83.82
C PRO A 5 -31.15 20.85 -83.92
N ARG A 6 -30.51 20.43 -82.83
CA ARG A 6 -29.56 19.29 -82.90
C ARG A 6 -29.27 18.67 -81.55
N ASP A 7 -29.44 17.36 -81.57
CA ASP A 7 -29.06 16.35 -80.61
C ASP A 7 -27.60 16.41 -80.17
N GLY A 8 -27.35 15.86 -78.99
CA GLY A 8 -26.01 15.64 -78.48
C GLY A 8 -26.00 14.82 -77.18
N GLU A 9 -26.62 13.64 -77.18
CA GLU A 9 -26.24 12.56 -76.26
C GLU A 9 -24.74 12.30 -76.40
N ARG A 10 -23.96 12.54 -75.34
CA ARG A 10 -22.82 11.69 -74.96
C ARG A 10 -22.71 11.65 -73.45
N ALA A 11 -23.13 10.52 -72.91
CA ALA A 11 -22.63 10.01 -71.65
C ALA A 11 -21.09 9.98 -71.69
N VAL A 12 -20.45 10.67 -70.75
CA VAL A 12 -19.19 10.20 -70.17
C VAL A 12 -19.27 10.49 -68.69
N THR A 13 -19.66 9.46 -67.96
CA THR A 13 -19.31 9.23 -66.56
C THR A 13 -17.83 9.55 -66.36
N ARG A 14 -17.54 10.73 -65.79
CA ARG A 14 -16.26 10.99 -65.14
C ARG A 14 -16.54 11.19 -63.68
N SER A 15 -16.32 10.10 -62.96
CA SER A 15 -16.07 10.03 -61.53
C SER A 15 -15.19 11.19 -61.08
N ALA A 16 -15.81 12.28 -60.63
CA ALA A 16 -15.10 13.28 -59.86
C ALA A 16 -15.02 12.69 -58.45
N LEU A 17 -13.86 12.08 -58.18
CA LEU A 17 -13.43 11.61 -56.87
C LEU A 17 -13.94 12.58 -55.80
N ARG A 18 -14.86 12.11 -54.96
CA ARG A 18 -15.02 12.69 -53.63
C ARG A 18 -13.69 12.46 -52.95
N LEU A 19 -12.90 13.54 -52.73
CA LEU A 19 -11.90 13.53 -51.68
C LEU A 19 -12.66 13.34 -50.37
N ALA A 20 -12.90 12.09 -50.02
CA ALA A 20 -13.03 11.70 -48.63
C ALA A 20 -11.67 12.02 -48.02
N ALA A 21 -11.60 13.13 -47.29
CA ALA A 21 -10.57 13.31 -46.29
C ALA A 21 -10.77 12.18 -45.27
N ALA A 22 -10.18 11.02 -45.57
CA ALA A 22 -9.85 10.03 -44.57
C ALA A 22 -8.81 10.70 -43.66
N LEU A 23 -9.30 11.46 -42.68
CA LEU A 23 -8.56 11.74 -41.46
C LEU A 23 -8.39 10.40 -40.75
N LEU A 24 -7.46 9.59 -41.27
CA LEU A 24 -6.76 8.62 -40.46
C LEU A 24 -6.16 9.43 -39.31
N PRO A 25 -6.57 9.21 -38.04
CA PRO A 25 -5.72 9.64 -36.97
C PRO A 25 -4.45 8.83 -37.16
N LEU A 26 -3.39 9.49 -37.62
CA LEU A 26 -2.03 9.04 -37.36
C LEU A 26 -1.94 8.97 -35.84
N THR A 27 -2.27 7.79 -35.31
CA THR A 27 -2.10 7.41 -33.92
C THR A 27 -0.61 7.45 -33.68
N LEU A 28 -0.09 8.63 -33.35
CA LEU A 28 1.24 8.83 -32.82
C LEU A 28 1.33 7.92 -31.58
N PRO A 29 2.14 6.86 -31.59
CA PRO A 29 2.35 6.03 -30.41
C PRO A 29 3.10 6.81 -29.30
N GLY A 30 3.55 8.04 -29.59
CA GLY A 30 4.42 8.82 -28.72
C GLY A 30 3.72 9.66 -27.64
N CYS A 31 2.42 9.95 -27.76
CA CYS A 31 1.74 10.79 -26.77
C CYS A 31 1.10 10.00 -25.61
N ALA A 32 0.81 8.71 -25.80
CA ALA A 32 0.29 7.87 -24.72
C ALA A 32 1.40 7.43 -23.75
N VAL A 33 2.66 7.33 -24.21
CA VAL A 33 3.79 6.88 -23.38
C VAL A 33 4.29 7.99 -22.45
N TRP A 34 4.12 9.27 -22.80
CA TRP A 34 4.53 10.38 -21.93
C TRP A 34 3.63 10.57 -20.71
N SER A 35 2.36 10.16 -20.76
CA SER A 35 1.48 10.18 -19.58
C SER A 35 1.87 9.14 -18.52
N PHE A 36 2.63 8.10 -18.87
CA PHE A 36 3.17 7.14 -17.90
C PHE A 36 4.51 7.58 -17.27
N MET A 37 5.16 8.63 -17.80
CA MET A 37 6.37 9.20 -17.21
C MET A 37 6.12 10.51 -16.43
N LEU A 38 4.91 11.05 -16.47
CA LEU A 38 4.49 12.19 -15.67
C LEU A 38 4.06 11.73 -14.27
N GLY A 39 5.06 11.59 -13.39
CA GLY A 39 4.90 11.59 -11.93
C GLY A 39 3.82 10.64 -11.42
N SER A 40 4.15 9.37 -11.32
CA SER A 40 3.27 8.38 -10.70
C SER A 40 2.78 8.83 -9.32
N PRO A 41 1.54 8.46 -8.97
CA PRO A 41 0.87 9.02 -7.80
C PRO A 41 1.71 8.74 -6.56
N ARG A 42 2.14 9.82 -5.92
CA ARG A 42 2.67 9.71 -4.57
C ARG A 42 1.52 9.86 -3.60
N ILE A 43 1.22 8.77 -2.91
CA ILE A 43 0.09 8.70 -1.99
C ILE A 43 0.62 9.14 -0.64
N HIS A 44 0.65 10.47 -0.49
CA HIS A 44 1.08 11.18 0.72
C HIS A 44 -0.10 11.50 1.65
N ASP A 45 -1.31 11.07 1.29
CA ASP A 45 -2.53 11.32 2.04
C ASP A 45 -2.94 10.12 2.89
N LEU A 46 -2.10 9.10 3.02
CA LEU A 46 -2.33 8.01 3.96
C LEU A 46 -2.26 8.57 5.38
N ARG A 47 -3.38 8.49 6.10
CA ARG A 47 -3.51 9.07 7.45
C ARG A 47 -3.98 8.03 8.43
N PHE A 48 -3.22 7.86 9.50
CA PHE A 48 -3.69 7.10 10.65
C PHE A 48 -4.85 7.82 11.32
N GLU A 49 -5.96 7.11 11.41
CA GLU A 49 -7.15 7.54 12.15
C GLU A 49 -7.14 6.95 13.56
N SER A 50 -6.70 5.69 13.70
CA SER A 50 -6.40 5.11 15.00
C SER A 50 -5.33 4.03 14.94
N ILE A 51 -4.60 3.88 16.04
CA ILE A 51 -3.71 2.74 16.29
C ILE A 51 -4.01 2.19 17.67
N GLU A 52 -4.29 0.90 17.72
CA GLU A 52 -4.63 0.17 18.93
C GLU A 52 -3.60 -0.94 19.13
N VAL A 53 -3.11 -1.08 20.36
CA VAL A 53 -2.32 -2.24 20.76
C VAL A 53 -3.29 -3.34 21.19
N THR A 54 -3.36 -4.38 20.39
CA THR A 54 -4.17 -5.59 20.64
C THR A 54 -3.25 -6.78 20.94
N ASP A 55 -3.83 -7.95 21.16
CA ASP A 55 -3.09 -9.21 21.33
C ASP A 55 -3.41 -10.12 20.16
N LEU A 56 -2.39 -10.69 19.51
CA LEU A 56 -2.56 -11.63 18.40
C LEU A 56 -3.51 -12.80 18.78
N ARG A 57 -3.57 -13.19 20.06
CA ARG A 57 -4.50 -14.22 20.56
C ARG A 57 -5.97 -13.85 20.45
N ASP A 58 -6.29 -12.55 20.39
CA ASP A 58 -7.65 -12.03 20.23
C ASP A 58 -8.12 -12.05 18.77
N HIS A 59 -7.26 -12.48 17.83
CA HIS A 59 -7.49 -12.47 16.39
C HIS A 59 -7.49 -13.88 15.77
N PRO A 60 -8.57 -14.67 15.94
CA PRO A 60 -8.71 -16.05 15.45
C PRO A 60 -8.43 -16.21 13.94
N GLU A 61 -8.66 -15.16 13.15
CA GLU A 61 -8.46 -15.11 11.70
C GLU A 61 -7.01 -15.35 11.25
N PHE A 62 -6.02 -15.08 12.12
CA PHE A 62 -4.60 -15.31 11.80
C PHE A 62 -4.12 -16.72 12.17
N TRP A 63 -5.00 -17.57 12.68
CA TRP A 63 -4.65 -18.92 13.14
C TRP A 63 -5.27 -19.97 12.23
N SER A 64 -4.45 -20.93 11.82
CA SER A 64 -4.95 -22.21 11.33
C SER A 64 -5.44 -23.08 12.48
N ALA A 65 -6.31 -24.05 12.19
CA ALA A 65 -6.80 -25.01 13.19
C ALA A 65 -5.68 -25.84 13.85
N SER A 66 -4.51 -25.92 13.21
CA SER A 66 -3.32 -26.61 13.73
C SER A 66 -2.40 -25.71 14.56
N ASP A 67 -2.60 -24.40 14.57
CA ASP A 67 -1.70 -23.50 15.25
C ASP A 67 -1.85 -23.58 16.77
N ARG A 68 -0.71 -23.63 17.44
CA ARG A 68 -0.66 -23.53 18.89
C ARG A 68 -0.66 -22.07 19.27
N LEU A 69 -1.74 -21.62 19.91
CA LEU A 69 -1.81 -20.27 20.46
C LEU A 69 -0.60 -19.98 21.38
N PRO A 70 0.02 -18.81 21.26
CA PRO A 70 1.10 -18.37 22.12
C PRO A 70 0.70 -18.45 23.59
N SER A 71 1.61 -18.97 24.40
CA SER A 71 1.42 -19.03 25.85
C SER A 71 1.57 -17.66 26.51
N GLN A 72 2.22 -16.71 25.83
CA GLN A 72 2.46 -15.35 26.30
C GLN A 72 1.71 -14.33 25.43
N PRO A 73 1.40 -13.14 25.97
CA PRO A 73 0.87 -12.04 25.17
C PRO A 73 1.79 -11.72 24.00
N MET A 74 1.20 -11.56 22.82
CA MET A 74 1.90 -11.12 21.62
C MET A 74 1.24 -9.83 21.13
N PRO A 75 1.74 -8.65 21.54
CA PRO A 75 1.16 -7.40 21.10
C PRO A 75 1.21 -7.25 19.58
N THR A 76 0.08 -6.85 19.03
CA THR A 76 -0.13 -6.58 17.62
C THR A 76 -0.63 -5.14 17.51
N LEU A 77 -0.29 -4.47 16.42
CA LEU A 77 -0.86 -3.17 16.11
C LEU A 77 -2.06 -3.36 15.19
N LEU A 78 -3.24 -2.99 15.67
CA LEU A 78 -4.43 -2.79 14.85
C LEU A 78 -4.44 -1.34 14.38
N VAL A 79 -4.29 -1.16 13.07
CA VAL A 79 -4.10 0.14 12.44
C VAL A 79 -5.31 0.43 11.59
N ARG A 80 -5.92 1.60 11.79
CA ARG A 80 -6.96 2.14 10.92
C ARG A 80 -6.45 3.37 10.24
N PHE A 81 -6.51 3.38 8.93
CA PHE A 81 -6.05 4.50 8.14
C PHE A 81 -7.01 4.83 7.00
N SER A 82 -6.94 6.08 6.57
CA SER A 82 -7.71 6.61 5.45
C SER A 82 -6.77 7.08 4.34
N THR A 83 -7.28 7.11 3.12
CA THR A 83 -6.69 7.76 1.96
C THR A 83 -7.80 8.07 0.97
N ALA A 84 -7.67 9.16 0.20
CA ALA A 84 -8.58 9.46 -0.89
C ALA A 84 -8.43 8.47 -2.06
N HIS A 85 -7.29 7.78 -2.13
CA HIS A 85 -6.98 6.84 -3.20
C HIS A 85 -7.69 5.51 -2.99
N ASP A 86 -8.21 4.93 -4.08
CA ASP A 86 -8.69 3.55 -4.04
C ASP A 86 -7.51 2.60 -4.08
N LEU A 87 -7.01 2.23 -2.89
CA LEU A 87 -5.92 1.30 -2.80
C LEU A 87 -6.25 -0.02 -3.51
N ALA A 88 -7.49 -0.50 -3.50
CA ALA A 88 -7.86 -1.77 -4.13
C ALA A 88 -7.85 -1.74 -5.65
N ALA A 89 -8.08 -0.58 -6.26
CA ALA A 89 -7.85 -0.38 -7.68
C ALA A 89 -6.34 -0.39 -7.96
N ILE A 90 -5.56 0.30 -7.13
CA ILE A 90 -4.09 0.30 -7.26
C ILE A 90 -3.57 -1.14 -7.12
N TYR A 91 -3.96 -1.85 -6.03
CA TYR A 91 -4.31 -3.29 -5.95
C TYR A 91 -4.01 -4.13 -7.21
N ALA A 92 -4.96 -3.98 -8.13
CA ALA A 92 -5.18 -4.84 -9.26
C ALA A 92 -4.22 -4.57 -10.43
N ASP A 93 -3.63 -3.37 -10.50
CA ASP A 93 -2.95 -2.86 -11.70
C ASP A 93 -1.45 -3.17 -11.79
N GLY A 94 -0.88 -3.90 -10.82
CA GLY A 94 0.54 -4.30 -10.93
C GLY A 94 1.23 -4.80 -9.67
N GLY A 95 0.50 -5.01 -8.57
CA GLY A 95 1.05 -5.39 -7.27
C GLY A 95 1.81 -4.26 -6.59
N HIS A 96 1.54 -4.05 -5.30
CA HIS A 96 2.18 -3.03 -4.45
C HIS A 96 2.31 -3.65 -3.07
N THR A 97 3.28 -3.13 -2.35
CA THR A 97 3.52 -3.54 -0.99
C THR A 97 3.38 -2.34 -0.07
N ILE A 98 2.54 -2.48 0.94
CA ILE A 98 2.59 -1.61 2.12
C ILE A 98 3.41 -2.35 3.18
N PHE A 99 4.48 -1.70 3.56
CA PHE A 99 5.32 -2.06 4.67
C PHE A 99 5.04 -1.16 5.86
N ALA A 100 5.49 -1.61 7.02
CA ALA A 100 5.48 -0.86 8.25
C ALA A 100 6.88 -0.82 8.84
N ASP A 101 7.30 0.37 9.27
CA ASP A 101 8.47 0.52 10.12
C ASP A 101 8.04 0.95 11.52
N LEU A 102 8.84 0.53 12.48
CA LEU A 102 8.73 0.90 13.88
C LEU A 102 10.09 1.37 14.36
N SER A 103 10.15 2.52 15.03
CA SER A 103 11.36 3.04 15.67
C SER A 103 11.10 3.39 17.12
N ILE A 104 12.17 3.50 17.91
CA ILE A 104 12.10 4.21 19.18
C ILE A 104 11.90 5.69 18.87
N CYS A 105 10.88 6.32 19.45
CA CYS A 105 10.71 7.76 19.27
C CYS A 105 11.90 8.51 19.90
N THR A 106 12.48 9.45 19.15
CA THR A 106 13.46 10.41 19.66
C THR A 106 12.82 11.79 19.61
N GLU A 107 12.70 12.46 20.76
CA GLU A 107 12.03 13.77 20.88
C GLU A 107 10.61 13.79 20.30
N GLY A 108 9.87 12.68 20.47
CA GLY A 108 8.50 12.52 19.96
C GLY A 108 8.40 12.35 18.44
N ARG A 109 9.49 12.01 17.76
CA ARG A 109 9.54 11.82 16.30
C ARG A 109 10.10 10.45 15.93
N PHE A 110 9.72 9.99 14.75
CA PHE A 110 10.29 8.79 14.14
C PHE A 110 11.80 8.96 13.95
N ASP A 111 12.58 7.97 14.34
CA ASP A 111 14.04 7.97 14.25
C ASP A 111 14.52 6.81 13.37
N GLU A 112 14.88 7.14 12.14
CA GLU A 112 15.37 6.18 11.13
C GLU A 112 16.67 5.47 11.53
N ASN A 113 17.37 5.95 12.56
CA ASN A 113 18.58 5.31 13.09
C ASN A 113 18.32 4.46 14.34
N ARG A 114 17.04 4.32 14.74
CA ARG A 114 16.62 3.54 15.92
C ARG A 114 15.45 2.62 15.59
N LEU A 115 15.51 1.99 14.42
CA LEU A 115 14.53 1.03 13.95
C LEU A 115 14.50 -0.20 14.87
N LEU A 116 13.31 -0.73 15.05
CA LEU A 116 13.09 -2.03 15.67
C LEU A 116 12.90 -3.06 14.58
N THR A 117 13.38 -4.28 14.82
CA THR A 117 13.10 -5.39 13.92
C THR A 117 11.64 -5.84 14.07
N GLY A 118 11.11 -6.50 13.04
CA GLY A 118 9.74 -6.99 13.05
C GLY A 118 9.40 -7.68 11.76
N ASP A 119 8.15 -8.10 11.65
CA ASP A 119 7.57 -8.35 10.35
C ASP A 119 7.33 -7.00 9.67
N THR A 120 7.97 -6.74 8.53
CA THR A 120 7.75 -5.48 7.80
C THR A 120 6.43 -5.50 7.05
N PHE A 121 5.79 -6.65 6.93
CA PHE A 121 4.54 -6.79 6.19
C PHE A 121 3.33 -6.36 7.00
N VAL A 122 2.39 -5.75 6.29
CA VAL A 122 1.07 -5.38 6.82
C VAL A 122 0.05 -6.41 6.34
N TYR A 123 -0.84 -6.81 7.24
CA TYR A 123 -1.87 -7.80 6.99
C TYR A 123 -3.25 -7.15 6.98
N ASP A 124 -4.15 -7.68 6.19
CA ASP A 124 -5.55 -7.25 6.20
C ASP A 124 -6.39 -7.97 7.26
N GLU A 125 -7.68 -7.66 7.33
CA GLU A 125 -8.63 -8.24 8.28
C GLU A 125 -8.90 -9.74 8.10
N GLN A 126 -8.40 -10.34 7.02
CA GLN A 126 -8.55 -11.75 6.71
C GLN A 126 -7.21 -12.50 6.82
N GLY A 127 -6.15 -11.83 7.28
CA GLY A 127 -4.83 -12.43 7.39
C GLY A 127 -4.01 -12.46 6.11
N TYR A 128 -4.45 -11.82 5.03
CA TYR A 128 -3.64 -11.72 3.82
C TYR A 128 -2.64 -10.60 3.92
N VAL A 129 -1.44 -10.87 3.41
CA VAL A 129 -0.40 -9.85 3.33
C VAL A 129 -0.75 -8.83 2.23
N MET A 130 -0.64 -7.56 2.58
CA MET A 130 -0.77 -6.40 1.69
C MET A 130 0.47 -6.22 0.78
N ASN A 131 1.00 -7.33 0.26
CA ASN A 131 2.16 -7.43 -0.65
C ASN A 131 1.90 -8.37 -1.84
N THR A 132 0.70 -8.97 -1.92
CA THR A 132 0.41 -10.03 -2.89
C THR A 132 0.11 -9.45 -4.27
N LEU A 133 0.63 -10.11 -5.32
CA LEU A 133 0.27 -9.81 -6.71
C LEU A 133 -1.23 -10.13 -6.90
N GLY A 134 -2.07 -9.10 -6.86
CA GLY A 134 -3.52 -9.22 -7.04
C GLY A 134 -4.29 -8.42 -6.00
N ARG A 135 -5.62 -8.33 -6.19
CA ARG A 135 -6.52 -7.67 -5.24
C ARG A 135 -6.65 -8.56 -3.99
N PRO A 136 -6.23 -8.11 -2.79
CA PRO A 136 -6.47 -8.87 -1.57
C PRO A 136 -7.99 -9.08 -1.39
N PRO A 137 -8.45 -10.28 -0.98
CA PRO A 137 -9.88 -10.59 -0.93
C PRO A 137 -10.67 -9.68 0.03
N SER A 138 -10.00 -9.10 1.02
CA SER A 138 -10.58 -8.26 2.07
C SER A 138 -10.75 -6.78 1.73
N GLN A 139 -10.25 -6.31 0.58
CA GLN A 139 -10.31 -4.90 0.22
C GLN A 139 -11.67 -4.51 -0.39
N GLN A 140 -12.75 -4.91 0.30
CA GLN A 140 -14.02 -4.23 0.15
C GLN A 140 -13.93 -2.93 0.94
N ARG A 141 -14.05 -1.81 0.23
CA ARG A 141 -14.12 -0.49 0.86
C ARG A 141 -15.24 -0.52 1.90
N ARG A 142 -14.87 -0.43 3.18
CA ARG A 142 -15.83 -0.33 4.28
C ARG A 142 -16.70 0.92 4.08
N ALA A 143 -17.91 0.89 4.62
CA ALA A 143 -18.86 2.01 4.49
C ALA A 143 -18.33 3.31 5.14
N ASP A 144 -17.44 3.19 6.12
CA ASP A 144 -16.75 4.31 6.79
C ASP A 144 -15.53 4.82 6.01
N GLY A 145 -15.14 4.16 4.91
CA GLY A 145 -13.98 4.51 4.10
C GLY A 145 -12.63 4.19 4.75
N LEU A 146 -12.62 3.53 5.91
CA LEU A 146 -11.38 3.16 6.61
C LEU A 146 -10.82 1.84 6.09
N ILE A 147 -9.50 1.78 6.05
CA ILE A 147 -8.75 0.55 5.79
C ILE A 147 -8.22 0.06 7.13
N VAL A 148 -8.54 -1.18 7.45
CA VAL A 148 -8.15 -1.83 8.71
C VAL A 148 -7.06 -2.84 8.40
N SER A 149 -5.97 -2.76 9.14
CA SER A 149 -4.80 -3.59 8.93
C SER A 149 -4.11 -3.95 10.24
N TYR A 150 -3.33 -5.02 10.18
CA TYR A 150 -2.62 -5.60 11.31
C TYR A 150 -1.13 -5.63 11.03
N PHE A 151 -0.34 -5.36 12.07
CA PHE A 151 1.12 -5.41 12.02
C PHE A 151 1.67 -6.09 13.25
N PHE A 152 2.69 -6.93 13.05
CA PHE A 152 3.26 -7.81 14.05
C PHE A 152 4.72 -7.44 14.33
N PRO A 153 4.99 -6.51 15.28
CA PRO A 153 6.35 -6.13 15.62
C PRO A 153 7.09 -7.27 16.33
N ASP A 154 8.42 -7.35 16.17
CA ASP A 154 9.21 -8.16 17.09
C ASP A 154 9.23 -7.45 18.45
N ILE A 155 8.74 -8.16 19.45
CA ILE A 155 8.76 -7.71 20.84
C ILE A 155 10.21 -7.60 21.37
N VAL A 156 11.09 -8.46 20.83
CA VAL A 156 12.52 -8.46 21.09
C VAL A 156 13.24 -8.10 19.80
N SER A 157 13.53 -6.81 19.64
CA SER A 157 14.30 -6.32 18.50
C SER A 157 15.77 -6.72 18.62
N GLN A 158 16.38 -7.12 17.50
CA GLN A 158 17.78 -7.51 17.45
C GLN A 158 18.48 -6.86 16.26
N ALA A 159 19.42 -5.94 16.51
CA ALA A 159 20.16 -5.24 15.46
C ALA A 159 20.81 -6.19 14.43
N GLY A 160 21.28 -7.36 14.89
CA GLY A 160 21.90 -8.38 14.05
C GLY A 160 20.95 -9.20 13.16
N LYS A 161 19.62 -9.00 13.26
CA LYS A 161 18.64 -9.74 12.45
C LYS A 161 18.72 -9.35 10.97
N TYR A 162 19.05 -8.10 10.67
CA TYR A 162 19.19 -7.59 9.31
C TYR A 162 20.66 -7.33 9.00
N SER A 163 21.19 -8.07 8.03
CA SER A 163 22.54 -7.85 7.52
C SER A 163 22.50 -7.28 6.10
N VAL A 164 23.25 -6.21 5.86
CA VAL A 164 23.52 -5.67 4.52
C VAL A 164 24.96 -6.02 4.17
N GLY A 165 25.16 -6.85 3.15
CA GLY A 165 26.51 -7.17 2.67
C GLY A 165 27.44 -7.79 3.73
N LEU A 166 26.89 -8.59 4.66
CA LEU A 166 27.53 -9.26 5.81
C LEU A 166 27.70 -8.43 7.09
N GLU A 167 27.34 -7.16 7.10
CA GLU A 167 27.37 -6.33 8.30
C GLU A 167 25.95 -6.07 8.83
N PRO A 168 25.71 -6.07 10.15
CA PRO A 168 24.43 -5.64 10.71
C PRO A 168 24.09 -4.22 10.26
N ASP A 169 22.84 -3.98 9.86
CA ASP A 169 22.39 -2.64 9.52
C ASP A 169 22.36 -1.76 10.79
N PRO A 170 23.17 -0.68 10.85
CA PRO A 170 23.32 0.13 12.06
C PRO A 170 22.06 0.90 12.46
N ARG A 171 21.05 0.97 11.59
CA ARG A 171 19.76 1.61 11.89
C ARG A 171 18.92 0.80 12.86
N TYR A 172 19.14 -0.51 12.95
CA TYR A 172 18.37 -1.36 13.84
C TYR A 172 19.01 -1.44 15.23
N VAL A 173 18.19 -1.42 16.27
CA VAL A 173 18.67 -1.49 17.67
C VAL A 173 18.21 -2.76 18.35
N THR A 174 19.04 -3.25 19.29
CA THR A 174 18.66 -4.39 20.15
C THR A 174 17.89 -3.89 21.37
N ARG A 175 16.66 -4.38 21.58
CA ARG A 175 15.81 -4.00 22.72
C ARG A 175 14.73 -5.04 22.99
N ASP A 176 14.53 -5.38 24.27
CA ASP A 176 13.38 -6.20 24.71
C ASP A 176 12.30 -5.27 25.30
N LEU A 177 11.24 -5.03 24.51
CA LEU A 177 10.16 -4.13 24.89
C LEU A 177 9.34 -4.62 26.09
N ARG A 178 9.41 -5.92 26.44
CA ARG A 178 8.74 -6.45 27.64
C ARG A 178 9.41 -5.98 28.93
N ARG A 179 10.73 -5.77 28.87
CA ARG A 179 11.54 -5.41 30.04
C ARG A 179 11.76 -3.90 30.12
N ASP A 180 11.92 -3.27 28.97
CA ASP A 180 12.23 -1.84 28.86
C ASP A 180 11.36 -1.20 27.75
N PRO A 181 10.04 -0.99 28.00
CA PRO A 181 9.16 -0.37 27.03
C PRO A 181 9.56 1.10 26.80
N ALA A 182 9.46 1.56 25.56
CA ALA A 182 9.67 2.95 25.16
C ALA A 182 8.50 3.41 24.28
N ASP A 183 8.35 4.72 24.13
CA ASP A 183 7.44 5.26 23.13
C ASP A 183 7.96 4.87 21.75
N LEU A 184 7.07 4.29 20.94
CA LEU A 184 7.40 3.81 19.61
C LEU A 184 6.73 4.68 18.56
N CYS A 185 7.47 4.96 17.50
CA CYS A 185 7.01 5.75 16.38
C CYS A 185 6.79 4.80 15.20
N PHE A 186 5.59 4.84 14.64
CA PHE A 186 5.12 3.94 13.60
C PHE A 186 4.74 4.72 12.36
N HIS A 187 5.12 4.21 11.18
CA HIS A 187 4.58 4.67 9.91
C HIS A 187 4.36 3.52 8.93
N LEU A 188 3.51 3.75 7.94
CA LEU A 188 3.37 2.92 6.77
C LEU A 188 4.12 3.54 5.60
N LEU A 189 4.81 2.70 4.86
CA LEU A 189 5.55 3.08 3.67
C LEU A 189 5.44 2.00 2.60
N GLY A 190 5.90 2.30 1.40
CA GLY A 190 6.08 1.28 0.38
C GLY A 190 5.79 1.82 -1.00
N GLY A 191 5.33 0.95 -1.89
CA GLY A 191 5.11 1.34 -3.28
C GLY A 191 4.99 0.17 -4.23
N THR A 192 5.05 0.51 -5.52
CA THR A 192 5.28 -0.44 -6.62
C THR A 192 6.70 -0.26 -7.15
N MET A 193 7.27 -1.29 -7.79
CA MET A 193 8.49 -1.10 -8.60
C MET A 193 8.24 -0.14 -9.78
N ALA A 194 6.98 -0.04 -10.21
CA ALA A 194 6.52 0.82 -11.30
C ALA A 194 5.98 2.17 -10.78
N PHE A 195 6.72 2.83 -9.89
CA PHE A 195 6.66 4.28 -9.64
C PHE A 195 5.64 4.83 -8.61
N THR A 196 4.77 4.03 -7.98
CA THR A 196 3.89 4.53 -6.88
C THR A 196 4.63 4.48 -5.55
N SER A 197 4.50 5.50 -4.70
CA SER A 197 5.06 5.50 -3.33
C SER A 197 3.99 5.83 -2.29
N TYR A 198 4.01 5.13 -1.15
CA TYR A 198 3.17 5.40 0.00
C TYR A 198 4.01 5.93 1.16
N THR A 199 3.50 6.92 1.88
CA THR A 199 4.05 7.33 3.17
C THR A 199 2.92 7.87 4.02
N SER A 200 2.79 7.35 5.24
CA SER A 200 1.82 7.83 6.20
C SER A 200 2.37 9.00 7.03
N ASN A 201 1.50 9.65 7.79
CA ASN A 201 1.95 10.38 8.98
C ASN A 201 2.57 9.41 10.02
N THR A 202 3.36 9.92 10.94
CA THR A 202 3.83 9.13 12.09
C THR A 202 2.73 9.06 13.17
N ALA A 203 2.56 7.89 13.75
CA ALA A 203 1.80 7.70 14.98
C ALA A 203 2.73 7.29 16.13
N ILE A 204 2.37 7.69 17.35
CA ILE A 204 3.11 7.36 18.56
C ILE A 204 2.32 6.31 19.35
N ILE A 205 2.98 5.22 19.68
CA ILE A 205 2.48 4.17 20.56
C ILE A 205 3.16 4.37 21.92
N PRO A 206 2.43 4.81 22.95
CA PRO A 206 3.03 5.09 24.24
C PRO A 206 3.61 3.83 24.89
N ALA A 207 4.73 3.98 25.60
CA ALA A 207 5.36 2.91 26.38
C ALA A 207 4.38 2.25 27.35
N GLU A 208 3.45 3.02 27.91
CA GLU A 208 2.43 2.53 28.85
C GLU A 208 1.42 1.60 28.16
N ALA A 209 1.04 1.88 26.91
CA ALA A 209 0.15 1.01 26.15
C ALA A 209 0.80 -0.36 25.89
N LEU A 210 2.10 -0.37 25.59
CA LEU A 210 2.88 -1.60 25.45
C LEU A 210 3.01 -2.35 26.77
N ARG A 211 3.33 -1.64 27.85
CA ARG A 211 3.40 -2.21 29.21
C ARG A 211 2.09 -2.88 29.59
N ALA A 212 0.96 -2.22 29.35
CA ALA A 212 -0.37 -2.78 29.61
C ALA A 212 -0.65 -4.01 28.74
N ALA A 213 -0.28 -3.98 27.45
CA ALA A 213 -0.46 -5.12 26.54
C ALA A 213 0.37 -6.33 26.98
N PHE A 214 1.62 -6.16 27.38
CA PHE A 214 2.46 -7.25 27.90
C PHE A 214 1.98 -7.79 29.26
N ALA A 215 1.32 -6.95 30.06
CA ALA A 215 0.76 -7.35 31.35
C ALA A 215 -0.58 -8.08 31.25
N ARG A 216 -1.23 -8.10 30.06
CA ARG A 216 -2.52 -8.79 29.87
C ARG A 216 -2.36 -10.27 30.19
N ARG A 217 -2.97 -10.71 31.29
CA ARG A 217 -3.11 -12.14 31.58
C ARG A 217 -4.19 -12.71 30.67
N ARG A 218 -3.98 -13.95 30.23
CA ARG A 218 -5.03 -14.74 29.58
C ARG A 218 -6.19 -14.83 30.58
N VAL A 219 -7.34 -14.28 30.23
CA VAL A 219 -8.57 -14.59 30.96
C VAL A 219 -8.88 -16.04 30.59
N PRO A 220 -8.97 -16.96 31.58
CA PRO A 220 -9.20 -18.38 31.33
C PRO A 220 -10.51 -18.66 30.61
#